data_AF-A0A3S4KFD9-F1
#
_entry.id   AF-A0A3S4KFD9-F1
#
_cell.length_a   1.000
_cell.length_b   1.000
_cell.length_c   1.000
_cell.angle_alpha   90.00
_cell.angle_beta   90.00
_cell.angle_gamma   90.00
#
_symmetry.space_group_name_H-M   'P 1'
#
loop_
_entity.id
_entity.type
_entity.pdbx_description
1 polymer ?
#
loop_
_entity_poly.entity_id
_entity_poly.type
_entity_poly.pdbx_seq_one_letter_code
_entity_poly.pdbx_strand_id
1 'polypeptide(L)'
;MSIVVKNNILWVGQRDWEVRDFHGTEYKTLRGSSYNSYLIREEKNVLIDTVDHKFSREFVQNLRREIDLADLDYIVINHAEEDHAGALTELMMQIPDTPIYCTANAIDSINGHHHHPEWNFHVVKTGDTLDIGNGKQLIFVETPMLHWPDSMMTYLSGDAVLFSNDAFGQHYCDEHLFNDESGPD
;
A
#
# COMPACT_ATOMS: atom_id res chain seq x y z
N MET A 1 1.80 -16.06 -1.08
CA MET A 1 0.90 -16.42 -2.20
C MET A 1 -0.10 -15.28 -2.27
N SER A 2 -0.28 -14.68 -3.44
CA SER A 2 -1.27 -13.61 -3.61
C SER A 2 -2.69 -14.16 -3.45
N ILE A 3 -3.64 -13.27 -3.13
CA ILE A 3 -5.07 -13.59 -3.01
C ILE A 3 -5.83 -12.65 -3.93
N VAL A 4 -6.74 -13.16 -4.74
CA VAL A 4 -7.60 -12.31 -5.57
C VAL A 4 -8.61 -11.60 -4.66
N VAL A 5 -8.59 -10.27 -4.66
CA VAL A 5 -9.59 -9.45 -3.94
C VAL A 5 -10.86 -9.35 -4.78
N LYS A 6 -10.71 -8.85 -6.00
CA LYS A 6 -11.81 -8.66 -6.94
C LYS A 6 -11.24 -8.41 -8.32
N ASN A 7 -11.74 -9.12 -9.34
CA ASN A 7 -11.29 -8.94 -10.73
C ASN A 7 -9.76 -8.98 -10.83
N ASN A 8 -9.14 -7.89 -11.27
CA ASN A 8 -7.69 -7.78 -11.47
C ASN A 8 -6.94 -7.15 -10.28
N ILE A 9 -7.57 -7.11 -9.10
CA ILE A 9 -6.97 -6.62 -7.86
C ILE A 9 -6.48 -7.83 -7.06
N LEU A 10 -5.16 -7.90 -6.86
CA LEU A 10 -4.49 -8.93 -6.07
C LEU A 10 -4.02 -8.33 -4.75
N TRP A 11 -4.33 -8.99 -3.64
CA TRP A 11 -3.62 -8.77 -2.39
C TRP A 11 -2.23 -9.41 -2.49
N VAL A 12 -1.21 -8.61 -2.24
CA VAL A 12 0.22 -8.98 -2.27
C VAL A 12 0.93 -8.58 -0.98
N GLY A 13 0.16 -8.40 0.09
CA GLY A 13 0.65 -7.98 1.40
C GLY A 13 1.32 -9.08 2.23
N GLN A 14 1.36 -8.85 3.54
CA GLN A 14 2.02 -9.70 4.52
C GLN A 14 1.14 -9.92 5.76
N ARG A 15 1.15 -11.14 6.31
CA ARG A 15 0.54 -11.48 7.60
C ARG A 15 1.63 -11.50 8.67
N ASP A 16 1.36 -10.93 9.84
CA ASP A 16 2.26 -10.97 10.98
C ASP A 16 1.54 -11.54 12.20
N TRP A 17 1.67 -12.85 12.37
CA TRP A 17 1.14 -13.57 13.53
C TRP A 17 1.92 -13.29 14.82
N GLU A 18 3.15 -12.78 14.72
CA GLU A 18 4.09 -12.69 15.84
C GLU A 18 4.18 -11.30 16.46
N VAL A 19 3.88 -10.23 15.71
CA VAL A 19 3.90 -8.86 16.22
C VAL A 19 2.99 -8.71 17.44
N ARG A 20 3.53 -8.13 18.52
CA ARG A 20 2.78 -7.83 19.76
C ARG A 20 2.84 -6.36 20.17
N ASP A 21 3.74 -5.62 19.56
CA ASP A 21 4.15 -4.28 19.97
C ASP A 21 4.15 -3.37 18.75
N PHE A 22 3.35 -2.29 18.82
CA PHE A 22 3.26 -1.26 17.79
C PHE A 22 3.50 0.12 18.42
N HIS A 23 4.12 1.03 17.66
CA HIS A 23 4.58 2.35 18.14
C HIS A 23 5.41 2.27 19.43
N GLY A 24 6.48 1.46 19.40
CA GLY A 24 7.23 1.12 20.60
C GLY A 24 6.49 0.04 21.40
N THR A 25 5.88 0.39 22.53
CA THR A 25 5.07 -0.55 23.32
C THR A 25 3.69 0.00 23.67
N GLU A 26 3.31 1.12 23.06
CA GLU A 26 2.11 1.89 23.42
C GLU A 26 0.82 1.21 22.94
N TYR A 27 0.88 0.47 21.84
CA TYR A 27 -0.24 -0.31 21.33
C TYR A 27 0.12 -1.80 21.29
N LYS A 28 -0.66 -2.64 21.99
CA LYS A 28 -0.46 -4.08 22.04
C LYS A 28 -1.35 -4.81 21.03
N THR A 29 -0.73 -5.48 20.05
CA THR A 29 -1.40 -6.26 19.00
C THR A 29 -1.51 -7.74 19.41
N LEU A 30 -2.36 -8.03 20.40
CA LEU A 30 -2.45 -9.38 21.00
C LEU A 30 -2.90 -10.47 20.02
N ARG A 31 -3.48 -10.08 18.87
CA ARG A 31 -3.92 -10.98 17.80
C ARG A 31 -3.07 -10.83 16.53
N GLY A 32 -1.85 -10.32 16.64
CA GLY A 32 -1.00 -10.01 15.49
C GLY A 32 -1.53 -8.84 14.67
N SER A 33 -0.99 -8.67 13.47
CA SER A 33 -1.39 -7.67 12.48
C SER A 33 -1.22 -8.21 11.06
N SER A 34 -1.59 -7.42 10.07
CA SER A 34 -1.28 -7.65 8.66
C SER A 34 -1.01 -6.32 7.97
N TYR A 35 -0.15 -6.33 6.96
CA TYR A 35 0.23 -5.17 6.15
C TYR A 35 -0.27 -5.39 4.74
N ASN A 36 -1.30 -4.65 4.34
CA ASN A 36 -2.03 -4.93 3.11
C ASN A 36 -1.52 -4.06 1.96
N SER A 37 -0.82 -4.69 1.01
CA SER A 37 -0.45 -4.10 -0.27
C SER A 37 -1.26 -4.74 -1.40
N TYR A 38 -1.57 -3.97 -2.43
CA TYR A 38 -2.43 -4.42 -3.54
C TYR A 38 -1.79 -4.18 -4.89
N LEU A 39 -1.86 -5.16 -5.79
CA LEU A 39 -1.45 -5.06 -7.18
C LEU A 39 -2.69 -5.05 -8.07
N ILE A 40 -2.91 -3.96 -8.79
CA ILE A 40 -3.98 -3.81 -9.78
C ILE A 40 -3.37 -4.02 -11.17
N ARG A 41 -3.98 -4.91 -11.97
CA ARG A 41 -3.48 -5.26 -13.32
C ARG A 41 -4.51 -4.95 -14.40
N GLU A 42 -4.52 -3.71 -14.87
CA GLU A 42 -5.34 -3.28 -16.02
C GLU A 42 -4.43 -3.06 -17.25
N GLU A 43 -4.69 -2.05 -18.09
CA GLU A 43 -3.69 -1.66 -19.11
C GLU A 43 -2.42 -1.08 -18.46
N LYS A 44 -2.56 -0.60 -17.22
CA LYS A 44 -1.49 -0.18 -16.33
C LYS A 44 -1.43 -1.06 -15.09
N ASN A 45 -0.22 -1.44 -14.68
CA ASN A 45 0.02 -2.17 -13.45
C ASN A 45 0.34 -1.19 -12.32
N VAL A 46 -0.48 -1.21 -11.27
CA VAL A 46 -0.34 -0.29 -10.13
C VAL A 46 -0.15 -1.06 -8.85
N LEU A 47 0.90 -0.72 -8.11
CA LEU A 47 1.09 -1.16 -6.73
C LEU A 47 0.52 -0.09 -5.79
N ILE A 48 -0.35 -0.48 -4.86
CA ILE A 48 -0.86 0.38 -3.79
C ILE A 48 -0.24 -0.06 -2.48
N ASP A 49 0.50 0.87 -1.86
CA ASP A 49 1.28 0.72 -0.63
C ASP A 49 2.27 -0.47 -0.70
N THR A 50 3.08 -0.62 0.35
CA THR A 50 3.97 -1.77 0.52
C THR A 50 3.67 -2.46 1.85
N VAL A 51 4.68 -2.90 2.59
CA VAL A 51 4.52 -3.55 3.89
C VAL A 51 5.56 -3.04 4.87
N ASP A 52 5.45 -3.47 6.12
CA ASP A 52 6.40 -3.18 7.18
C ASP A 52 7.84 -3.51 6.79
N HIS A 53 8.74 -2.61 7.16
CA HIS A 53 10.17 -2.67 6.82
C HIS A 53 10.82 -4.01 7.20
N LYS A 54 10.33 -4.72 8.21
CA LYS A 54 10.83 -6.05 8.64
C LYS A 54 10.65 -7.12 7.56
N PHE A 55 9.69 -6.93 6.65
CA PHE A 55 9.31 -7.87 5.60
C PHE A 55 9.69 -7.37 4.20
N SER A 56 10.57 -6.37 4.09
CA SER A 56 10.91 -5.73 2.81
C SER A 56 11.40 -6.73 1.76
N ARG A 57 12.24 -7.67 2.20
CA ARG A 57 12.86 -8.67 1.33
C ARG A 57 11.87 -9.72 0.88
N GLU A 58 11.05 -10.21 1.81
CA GLU A 58 9.96 -11.15 1.55
C GLU A 58 8.95 -10.54 0.58
N PHE A 59 8.59 -9.26 0.80
CA PHE A 59 7.66 -8.53 -0.05
C PHE A 59 8.16 -8.41 -1.49
N VAL A 60 9.38 -7.92 -1.71
CA VAL A 60 9.94 -7.79 -3.06
C VAL A 60 10.08 -9.15 -3.75
N GLN A 61 10.46 -10.20 -3.02
CA GLN A 61 10.52 -11.57 -3.57
C GLN A 61 9.15 -12.12 -3.93
N ASN A 62 8.14 -11.88 -3.10
CA ASN A 62 6.78 -12.31 -3.38
C ASN A 62 6.21 -11.54 -4.57
N LEU A 63 6.40 -10.22 -4.63
CA LEU A 63 5.95 -9.39 -5.75
C LEU A 63 6.56 -9.83 -7.08
N ARG A 64 7.85 -10.19 -7.10
CA ARG A 64 8.54 -10.77 -8.28
C ARG A 64 7.93 -12.07 -8.80
N ARG A 65 7.18 -12.81 -7.97
CA ARG A 65 6.48 -14.03 -8.39
C ARG A 65 5.14 -13.71 -9.04
N GLU A 66 4.56 -12.54 -8.75
CA GLU A 66 3.26 -12.10 -9.26
C GLU A 66 3.40 -11.28 -10.55
N ILE A 67 4.48 -10.50 -10.67
CA ILE A 67 4.76 -9.63 -11.82
C ILE A 67 6.28 -9.42 -12.00
N ASP A 68 6.73 -9.17 -13.25
CA ASP A 68 8.06 -8.56 -13.44
C ASP A 68 8.03 -7.14 -12.86
N LEU A 69 8.97 -6.79 -11.99
CA LEU A 69 8.97 -5.47 -11.36
C LEU A 69 9.06 -4.35 -12.38
N ALA A 70 9.74 -4.59 -13.51
CA ALA A 70 9.85 -3.62 -14.60
C ALA A 70 8.52 -3.34 -15.31
N ASP A 71 7.51 -4.21 -15.15
CA ASP A 71 6.16 -4.01 -15.70
C ASP A 71 5.28 -3.14 -14.78
N LEU A 72 5.75 -2.74 -13.59
CA LEU A 72 5.03 -1.79 -12.74
C LEU A 72 5.07 -0.38 -13.35
N ASP A 73 3.91 0.10 -13.76
CA ASP A 73 3.78 1.46 -14.30
C ASP A 73 3.79 2.50 -13.18
N TYR A 74 3.08 2.25 -12.08
CA TYR A 74 2.86 3.21 -11.00
C TYR A 74 2.95 2.57 -9.62
N ILE A 75 3.45 3.34 -8.65
CA ILE A 75 3.34 3.05 -7.22
C ILE A 75 2.49 4.16 -6.60
N VAL A 76 1.50 3.80 -5.79
CA VAL A 76 0.70 4.72 -4.99
C VAL A 76 1.08 4.51 -3.53
N ILE A 77 1.45 5.59 -2.84
CA ILE A 77 1.69 5.58 -1.40
C ILE A 77 0.64 6.44 -0.72
N ASN A 78 -0.35 5.79 -0.10
CA ASN A 78 -1.41 6.44 0.63
C ASN A 78 -0.91 7.06 1.94
N HIS A 79 0.06 6.41 2.59
CA HIS A 79 0.62 6.79 3.88
C HIS A 79 2.04 6.24 4.03
N ALA A 80 2.98 7.06 4.53
CA ALA A 80 4.40 6.73 4.54
C ALA A 80 4.95 6.26 5.90
N GLU A 81 4.10 5.88 6.85
CA GLU A 81 4.57 5.20 8.06
C GLU A 81 5.25 3.86 7.70
N GLU A 82 6.21 3.44 8.53
CA GLU A 82 7.14 2.36 8.21
C GLU A 82 6.47 0.99 8.05
N ASP A 83 5.25 0.83 8.53
CA ASP A 83 4.42 -0.37 8.39
C ASP A 83 3.72 -0.49 7.04
N HIS A 84 3.67 0.60 6.26
CA HIS A 84 3.07 0.65 4.92
C HIS A 84 4.08 0.99 3.83
N ALA A 85 5.03 1.89 4.09
CA ALA A 85 6.07 2.27 3.15
C ALA A 85 7.44 1.63 3.44
N GLY A 86 7.56 0.80 4.47
CA GLY A 86 8.84 0.26 4.93
C GLY A 86 9.63 -0.52 3.88
N ALA A 87 8.95 -1.21 2.97
CA ALA A 87 9.60 -1.95 1.88
C ALA A 87 9.95 -1.11 0.64
N LEU A 88 9.57 0.17 0.60
CA LEU A 88 9.69 1.02 -0.58
C LEU A 88 11.15 1.20 -1.04
N THR A 89 12.10 1.39 -0.11
CA THR A 89 13.53 1.49 -0.46
C THR A 89 14.04 0.24 -1.16
N GLU A 90 13.70 -0.95 -0.69
CA GLU A 90 14.15 -2.20 -1.33
C GLU A 90 13.53 -2.40 -2.71
N LEU A 91 12.25 -2.02 -2.88
CA LEU A 91 11.56 -2.05 -4.16
C LEU A 91 12.19 -1.06 -5.17
N MET A 92 12.37 0.20 -4.77
CA MET A 92 12.90 1.26 -5.63
C MET A 92 14.37 1.06 -6.02
N MET A 93 15.16 0.28 -5.27
CA MET A 93 16.48 -0.14 -5.72
C MET A 93 16.44 -0.98 -7.02
N GLN A 94 15.31 -1.63 -7.30
CA GLN A 94 15.12 -2.47 -8.49
C GLN A 94 14.50 -1.68 -9.65
N ILE A 95 13.69 -0.67 -9.34
CA ILE A 95 12.91 0.13 -10.31
C ILE A 95 12.97 1.64 -9.96
N PRO A 96 14.16 2.26 -9.99
CA PRO A 96 14.39 3.59 -9.43
C PRO A 96 13.63 4.73 -10.13
N ASP A 97 13.22 4.51 -11.38
CA ASP A 97 12.54 5.52 -12.20
C ASP A 97 11.00 5.44 -12.16
N THR A 98 10.45 4.41 -11.49
CA THR A 98 8.99 4.20 -11.43
C THR A 98 8.29 5.36 -10.71
N PRO A 99 7.27 6.00 -11.32
CA PRO A 99 6.51 7.08 -10.72
C PRO A 99 5.82 6.69 -9.40
N ILE A 100 5.95 7.56 -8.40
CA ILE A 100 5.28 7.43 -7.09
C ILE A 100 4.20 8.51 -6.96
N TYR A 101 2.93 8.12 -6.88
CA TYR A 101 1.79 9.00 -6.66
C TYR A 101 1.46 9.09 -5.17
N CYS A 102 1.51 10.30 -4.61
CA CYS A 102 1.32 10.54 -3.18
C CYS A 102 0.92 11.99 -2.90
N THR A 103 0.54 12.33 -1.67
CA THR A 103 0.21 13.72 -1.31
C THR A 103 1.47 14.60 -1.26
N ALA A 104 1.28 15.92 -1.24
CA ALA A 104 2.42 16.85 -1.07
C ALA A 104 3.16 16.62 0.26
N ASN A 105 2.43 16.31 1.34
CA ASN A 105 3.00 16.00 2.64
C ASN A 105 3.70 14.64 2.65
N ALA A 106 3.25 13.68 1.83
CA ALA A 106 3.90 12.38 1.69
C ALA A 106 5.33 12.47 1.16
N ILE A 107 5.65 13.48 0.34
CA ILE A 107 7.04 13.69 -0.11
C ILE A 107 7.97 13.96 1.09
N ASP A 108 7.51 14.73 2.08
CA ASP A 108 8.30 15.01 3.29
C ASP A 108 8.46 13.76 4.15
N SER A 109 7.37 13.02 4.41
CA SER A 109 7.43 11.80 5.23
C SER A 109 8.20 10.67 4.55
N ILE A 110 8.01 10.44 3.24
CA ILE A 110 8.78 9.44 2.47
C ILE A 110 10.27 9.82 2.50
N ASN A 111 10.63 11.08 2.24
CA ASN A 111 12.03 11.49 2.30
C ASN A 111 12.60 11.42 3.71
N GLY A 112 11.81 11.68 4.74
CA GLY A 112 12.21 11.57 6.14
C GLY A 112 12.58 10.13 6.54
N HIS A 113 11.88 9.13 6.01
CA HIS A 113 12.18 7.72 6.30
C HIS A 113 13.23 7.14 5.33
N HIS A 114 13.09 7.43 4.03
CA HIS A 114 13.82 6.73 2.97
C HIS A 114 15.03 7.50 2.41
N HIS A 115 15.10 8.82 2.59
CA HIS A 115 16.24 9.66 2.19
C HIS A 115 16.57 9.63 0.68
N HIS A 116 15.56 9.48 -0.17
CA HIS A 116 15.70 9.45 -1.64
C HIS A 116 14.87 10.56 -2.32
N PRO A 117 15.24 11.85 -2.15
CA PRO A 117 14.51 12.98 -2.73
C PRO A 117 14.56 13.03 -4.27
N GLU A 118 15.43 12.23 -4.88
CA GLU A 118 15.54 12.08 -6.33
C GLU A 118 14.47 11.19 -6.97
N TRP A 119 13.69 10.43 -6.17
CA TRP A 119 12.61 9.61 -6.72
C TRP A 119 11.56 10.47 -7.45
N ASN A 120 10.91 9.85 -8.43
CA ASN A 120 9.96 10.50 -9.32
C ASN A 120 8.57 10.66 -8.67
N PHE A 121 8.45 11.62 -7.76
CA PHE A 121 7.19 11.91 -7.05
C PHE A 121 6.19 12.70 -7.90
N HIS A 122 4.94 12.23 -7.91
CA HIS A 122 3.77 12.88 -8.52
C HIS A 122 2.78 13.24 -7.43
N VAL A 123 2.65 14.54 -7.16
CA VAL A 123 1.70 15.04 -6.15
C VAL A 123 0.28 14.92 -6.67
N VAL A 124 -0.59 14.30 -5.88
CA VAL A 124 -2.03 14.24 -6.12
C VAL A 124 -2.81 15.00 -5.05
N LYS A 125 -3.98 15.49 -5.41
CA LYS A 125 -4.96 16.13 -4.53
C LYS A 125 -6.31 15.44 -4.60
N THR A 126 -7.18 15.80 -3.68
CA THR A 126 -8.56 15.30 -3.67
C THR A 126 -9.26 15.55 -5.00
N GLY A 127 -9.74 14.48 -5.63
CA GLY A 127 -10.45 14.49 -6.91
C GLY A 127 -9.55 14.37 -8.14
N ASP A 128 -8.22 14.43 -7.98
CA ASP A 128 -7.31 14.10 -9.07
C ASP A 128 -7.47 12.63 -9.47
N THR A 129 -7.21 12.34 -10.74
CA THR A 129 -7.41 11.00 -11.30
C THR A 129 -6.20 10.48 -12.05
N LEU A 130 -6.00 9.17 -12.00
CA LEU A 130 -5.00 8.43 -12.78
C LEU A 130 -5.70 7.31 -13.56
N ASP A 131 -5.77 7.45 -14.88
CA ASP A 131 -6.31 6.41 -15.76
C ASP A 131 -5.38 5.20 -15.78
N ILE A 132 -5.96 4.01 -15.61
CA ILE A 132 -5.23 2.73 -15.64
C ILE A 132 -5.70 1.82 -16.78
N GLY A 133 -6.57 2.34 -17.66
CA GLY A 133 -7.11 1.64 -18.81
C GLY A 133 -8.39 0.87 -18.54
N ASN A 134 -8.92 0.23 -19.58
CA ASN A 134 -10.19 -0.52 -19.54
C ASN A 134 -11.38 0.29 -18.99
N GLY A 135 -11.34 1.62 -19.14
CA GLY A 135 -12.36 2.54 -18.61
C GLY A 135 -12.35 2.69 -17.09
N LYS A 136 -11.28 2.25 -16.41
CA LYS A 136 -11.08 2.39 -14.97
C LYS A 136 -9.99 3.41 -14.67
N GLN A 137 -10.15 4.09 -13.54
CA GLN A 137 -9.19 5.07 -13.06
C GLN A 137 -9.14 5.07 -11.54
N LEU A 138 -8.00 5.46 -11.00
CA LEU A 138 -7.83 5.80 -9.60
C LEU A 138 -8.28 7.25 -9.38
N ILE A 139 -8.93 7.48 -8.24
CA ILE A 139 -9.35 8.81 -7.77
C ILE A 139 -8.78 8.99 -6.37
N PHE A 140 -7.98 10.01 -6.18
CA PHE A 140 -7.28 10.26 -4.91
C PHE A 140 -8.13 11.15 -4.00
N VAL A 141 -8.08 10.90 -2.69
CA VAL A 141 -8.80 11.68 -1.68
C VAL A 141 -7.86 11.94 -0.51
N GLU A 142 -7.44 13.19 -0.31
CA GLU A 142 -6.58 13.55 0.81
C GLU A 142 -7.37 13.42 2.12
N THR A 143 -6.76 12.80 3.13
CA THR A 143 -7.34 12.60 4.46
C THR A 143 -6.32 13.00 5.53
N PRO A 144 -5.83 14.25 5.52
CA PRO A 144 -4.76 14.67 6.40
C PRO A 144 -5.19 14.57 7.86
N MET A 145 -4.26 14.10 8.70
CA MET A 145 -4.48 13.78 10.11
C MET A 145 -5.44 12.62 10.36
N LEU A 146 -5.67 11.78 9.35
CA LEU A 146 -6.32 10.46 9.47
C LEU A 146 -5.34 9.35 9.04
N HIS A 147 -4.23 9.13 9.77
CA HIS A 147 -3.87 9.75 11.05
C HIS A 147 -2.64 10.65 11.01
N TRP A 148 -1.89 10.68 9.91
CA TRP A 148 -0.74 11.57 9.69
C TRP A 148 -1.03 12.68 8.66
N PRO A 149 -0.20 13.74 8.59
CA PRO A 149 -0.37 14.80 7.60
C PRO A 149 -0.36 14.33 6.15
N ASP A 150 0.28 13.19 5.86
CA ASP A 150 0.46 12.64 4.51
C ASP A 150 -0.69 11.76 4.04
N SER A 151 -1.54 11.29 4.96
CA SER A 151 -2.53 10.26 4.70
C SER A 151 -3.52 10.67 3.61
N MET A 152 -3.76 9.74 2.69
CA MET A 152 -4.83 9.80 1.69
C MET A 152 -5.49 8.43 1.52
N MET A 153 -6.59 8.41 0.77
CA MET A 153 -7.22 7.19 0.28
C MET A 153 -7.21 7.19 -1.24
N THR A 154 -7.27 6.01 -1.82
CA THR A 154 -7.37 5.82 -3.27
C THR A 154 -8.62 5.03 -3.61
N TYR A 155 -9.47 5.55 -4.49
CA TYR A 155 -10.66 4.86 -4.97
C TYR A 155 -10.48 4.38 -6.40
N LEU A 156 -10.78 3.11 -6.67
CA LEU A 156 -10.77 2.53 -8.01
C LEU A 156 -12.18 2.51 -8.61
N SER A 157 -12.36 3.23 -9.72
CA SER A 157 -13.64 3.25 -10.45
C SER A 157 -13.92 1.92 -11.15
N GLY A 158 -15.20 1.68 -11.48
CA GLY A 158 -15.66 0.42 -12.08
C GLY A 158 -15.75 -0.71 -11.05
N ASP A 159 -14.61 -1.12 -10.49
CA ASP A 159 -14.56 -2.16 -9.45
C ASP A 159 -15.14 -1.66 -8.11
N ALA A 160 -15.22 -0.34 -7.92
CA ALA A 160 -15.80 0.29 -6.74
C ALA A 160 -15.16 -0.20 -5.44
N VAL A 161 -13.82 -0.14 -5.41
CA VAL A 161 -12.99 -0.49 -4.24
C VAL A 161 -12.34 0.78 -3.71
N LEU A 162 -12.45 0.98 -2.39
CA LEU A 162 -11.76 2.04 -1.68
C LEU A 162 -10.56 1.44 -0.93
N PHE A 163 -9.35 1.87 -1.28
CA PHE A 163 -8.12 1.58 -0.57
C PHE A 163 -7.94 2.67 0.49
N SER A 164 -8.35 2.38 1.72
CA SER A 164 -8.48 3.35 2.81
C SER A 164 -7.27 3.44 3.73
N ASN A 165 -6.22 2.67 3.46
CA ASN A 165 -5.03 2.54 4.32
C ASN A 165 -5.45 2.22 5.77
N ASP A 166 -4.97 2.94 6.80
CA ASP A 166 -5.29 2.68 8.20
C ASP A 166 -6.79 2.82 8.53
N ALA A 167 -7.48 3.71 7.84
CA ALA A 167 -8.88 3.96 8.13
C ALA A 167 -9.71 2.70 7.85
N PHE A 168 -10.56 2.35 8.82
CA PHE A 168 -11.40 1.14 8.82
C PHE A 168 -10.63 -0.18 8.97
N GLY A 169 -9.31 -0.14 9.14
CA GLY A 169 -8.49 -1.31 9.45
C GLY A 169 -8.51 -1.70 10.93
N GLN A 170 -7.92 -2.85 11.23
CA GLN A 170 -7.66 -3.31 12.58
C GLN A 170 -6.41 -4.20 12.63
N HIS A 171 -5.75 -4.26 13.79
CA HIS A 171 -4.68 -5.23 14.04
C HIS A 171 -5.29 -6.59 14.40
N TYR A 172 -5.52 -7.42 13.37
CA TYR A 172 -6.06 -8.77 13.51
C TYR A 172 -5.50 -9.65 12.39
N CYS A 173 -4.63 -10.59 12.75
CA CYS A 173 -4.06 -11.51 11.77
C CYS A 173 -4.97 -12.73 11.59
N ASP A 174 -5.38 -12.98 10.35
CA ASP A 174 -6.13 -14.17 9.92
C ASP A 174 -5.62 -14.60 8.53
N GLU A 175 -5.80 -15.88 8.18
CA GLU A 175 -5.49 -16.38 6.84
C GLU A 175 -6.57 -15.95 5.81
N HIS A 176 -7.81 -15.75 6.26
CA HIS A 176 -8.88 -15.21 5.44
C HIS A 176 -8.68 -13.71 5.22
N LEU A 177 -9.04 -13.23 4.04
CA LEU A 177 -8.85 -11.81 3.67
C LEU A 177 -10.12 -10.99 3.91
N PHE A 178 -11.30 -11.59 3.76
CA PHE A 178 -12.57 -10.89 3.87
C PHE A 178 -13.15 -11.02 5.27
N ASN A 179 -13.74 -9.92 5.74
CA ASN A 179 -14.27 -9.83 7.11
C ASN A 179 -15.51 -10.71 7.34
N ASP A 180 -16.18 -11.18 6.30
CA ASP A 180 -17.28 -12.15 6.37
C ASP A 180 -16.81 -13.61 6.38
N GLU A 181 -15.50 -13.85 6.18
CA GLU A 181 -14.86 -15.16 6.29
C GLU A 181 -14.11 -15.34 7.63
N SER A 182 -13.68 -14.24 8.25
CA SER A 182 -12.99 -14.24 9.54
C SER A 182 -13.92 -14.59 10.70
N GLY A 183 -13.37 -15.28 11.71
CA GLY A 183 -14.13 -15.67 12.92
C GLY A 183 -14.69 -14.47 13.70
N PRO A 184 -15.70 -14.68 14.58
CA PRO A 184 -16.32 -13.59 15.34
C PRO A 184 -15.29 -12.89 16.25
N ASP A 185 -15.31 -11.56 16.23
CA ASP A 185 -14.55 -10.68 17.13
C ASP A 185 -14.92 -10.87 18.62
#